data_AF-A0A8T7EKJ0-F1
#
_entry.id   AF-A0A8T7EKJ0-F1
#
_cell.length_a   1.000
_cell.length_b   1.000
_cell.length_c   1.000
_cell.angle_alpha   90.00
_cell.angle_beta   90.00
_cell.angle_gamma   90.00
#
_symmetry.space_group_name_H-M   'P 1'
#
loop_
_entity.id
_entity.type
_entity.pdbx_description
1 polymer ?
#
loop_
_entity_poly.entity_id
_entity_poly.type
_entity_poly.pdbx_seq_one_letter_code
_entity_poly.pdbx_strand_id
1 'polypeptide(L)'
;MVAEGGPAAYYEGPIAEAIVSTVQSLGGLLTLDDLKAHCSTWDEPISTTYRGVTIHECPPERTGLTALIAMNIAEGFDLAAMPWDSPERLHLMVEAMRPAFADARHYIADPAHADVPTHGLLDKGYAAQRRALISADHAMQPPSFGMPPDRFGHSVPVHCRR
;
A
#
# COMPACT_ATOMS: atom_id res chain seq x y z
N MET A 1 -5.87 -12.93 -31.24
CA MET A 1 -6.96 -13.06 -30.24
C MET A 1 -7.13 -11.78 -29.43
N VAL A 2 -6.29 -11.47 -28.44
CA VAL A 2 -6.50 -10.25 -27.60
C VAL A 2 -6.44 -8.94 -28.39
N ALA A 3 -5.53 -8.84 -29.38
CA ALA A 3 -5.43 -7.65 -30.23
C ALA A 3 -6.71 -7.36 -31.05
N GLU A 4 -7.52 -8.38 -31.34
CA GLU A 4 -8.73 -8.27 -32.17
C GLU A 4 -10.01 -8.33 -31.34
N GLY A 5 -10.06 -9.16 -30.30
CA GLY A 5 -11.23 -9.38 -29.44
C GLY A 5 -11.18 -8.71 -28.07
N GLY A 6 -10.15 -7.88 -27.82
CA GLY A 6 -10.01 -7.10 -26.59
C GLY A 6 -9.98 -7.95 -25.31
N PRO A 7 -10.42 -7.40 -24.16
CA PRO A 7 -10.46 -8.11 -22.89
C PRO A 7 -11.33 -9.38 -22.93
N ALA A 8 -12.46 -9.35 -23.65
CA ALA A 8 -13.36 -10.49 -23.75
C ALA A 8 -12.66 -11.74 -24.33
N ALA A 9 -11.69 -11.58 -25.24
CA ALA A 9 -10.92 -12.72 -25.74
C ALA A 9 -10.02 -13.39 -24.69
N TYR A 10 -9.73 -12.71 -23.57
CA TYR A 10 -8.92 -13.21 -22.46
C TYR A 10 -9.78 -13.73 -21.30
N TYR A 11 -10.80 -12.98 -20.91
CA TYR A 11 -11.69 -13.30 -19.79
C TYR A 11 -12.85 -14.24 -20.18
N GLU A 12 -13.09 -14.40 -21.47
CA GLU A 12 -14.10 -15.31 -22.03
C GLU A 12 -13.50 -16.19 -23.15
N GLY A 13 -14.17 -17.31 -23.46
CA GLY A 13 -13.82 -18.16 -24.59
C GLY A 13 -12.55 -19.00 -24.41
N PRO A 14 -11.86 -19.38 -25.51
CA PRO A 14 -10.84 -20.43 -25.47
C PRO A 14 -9.64 -20.15 -24.56
N ILE A 15 -9.26 -18.88 -24.37
CA ILE A 15 -8.17 -18.51 -23.46
C ILE A 15 -8.61 -18.72 -22.00
N ALA A 16 -9.80 -18.25 -21.63
CA ALA A 16 -10.36 -18.44 -20.30
C ALA A 16 -10.56 -19.94 -19.98
N GLU A 17 -11.06 -20.71 -20.93
CA GLU A 17 -11.22 -22.17 -20.82
C GLU A 17 -9.88 -22.88 -20.59
N ALA A 18 -8.84 -22.50 -21.35
CA ALA A 18 -7.50 -23.07 -21.19
C ALA A 18 -6.89 -22.72 -19.81
N ILE A 19 -7.06 -21.49 -19.33
CA ILE A 19 -6.61 -21.06 -18.00
C ILE A 19 -7.31 -21.89 -16.92
N VAL A 20 -8.65 -21.95 -16.94
CA VAL A 20 -9.45 -22.66 -15.93
C VAL A 20 -9.15 -24.15 -15.94
N SER A 21 -9.10 -24.79 -17.11
CA SER A 21 -8.75 -26.20 -17.24
C SER A 21 -7.37 -26.50 -16.66
N THR A 22 -6.39 -25.65 -16.95
CA THR A 22 -5.02 -25.81 -16.41
C THR A 22 -5.01 -25.64 -14.88
N VAL A 23 -5.61 -24.57 -14.36
CA VAL A 23 -5.67 -24.30 -12.91
C VAL A 23 -6.37 -25.44 -12.16
N GLN A 24 -7.50 -25.93 -12.66
CA GLN A 24 -8.24 -27.02 -12.05
C GLN A 24 -7.50 -28.36 -12.16
N SER A 25 -6.77 -28.61 -13.26
CA SER A 25 -5.93 -29.81 -13.38
C SER A 25 -4.83 -29.88 -12.33
N LEU A 26 -4.41 -28.72 -11.80
CA LEU A 26 -3.44 -28.57 -10.72
C LEU A 26 -4.10 -28.45 -9.33
N GLY A 27 -5.43 -28.63 -9.24
CA GLY A 27 -6.19 -28.57 -7.98
C GLY A 27 -6.63 -27.17 -7.53
N GLY A 28 -6.55 -26.15 -8.39
CA GLY A 28 -7.05 -24.81 -8.11
C GLY A 28 -8.58 -24.68 -8.25
N LEU A 29 -9.13 -23.59 -7.71
CA LEU A 29 -10.59 -23.36 -7.61
C LEU A 29 -11.15 -22.36 -8.61
N LEU A 30 -10.30 -21.74 -9.44
CA LEU A 30 -10.71 -20.73 -10.41
C LEU A 30 -11.74 -21.30 -11.39
N THR A 31 -12.83 -20.56 -11.62
CA THR A 31 -13.89 -20.91 -12.55
C THR A 31 -13.98 -19.93 -13.72
N LEU A 32 -14.72 -20.31 -14.76
CA LEU A 32 -15.03 -19.38 -15.87
C LEU A 32 -15.88 -18.19 -15.39
N ASP A 33 -16.76 -18.42 -14.41
CA ASP A 33 -17.59 -17.35 -13.85
C ASP A 33 -16.74 -16.33 -13.09
N ASP A 34 -15.66 -16.75 -12.42
CA ASP A 34 -14.71 -15.84 -11.77
C ASP A 34 -14.00 -14.93 -12.78
N LEU A 35 -13.53 -15.49 -13.90
CA LEU A 35 -12.89 -14.71 -14.96
C LEU A 35 -13.87 -13.75 -15.63
N LYS A 36 -15.10 -14.19 -15.87
CA LYS A 36 -16.16 -13.37 -16.47
C LYS A 36 -16.65 -12.27 -15.53
N ALA A 37 -16.66 -12.52 -14.23
CA ALA A 37 -17.06 -11.55 -13.20
C ALA A 37 -15.95 -10.53 -12.89
N HIS A 38 -14.71 -10.80 -13.30
CA HIS A 38 -13.60 -9.87 -13.10
C HIS A 38 -13.87 -8.51 -13.75
N CYS A 39 -13.56 -7.45 -13.03
CA CYS A 39 -13.49 -6.13 -13.61
C CYS A 39 -12.38 -5.31 -12.97
N SER A 40 -11.87 -4.35 -13.74
CA SER A 40 -10.86 -3.40 -13.28
C SER A 40 -11.52 -2.17 -12.67
N THR A 41 -10.84 -1.60 -11.68
CA THR A 41 -11.32 -0.49 -10.87
C THR A 41 -10.49 0.76 -11.15
N TRP A 42 -11.12 1.93 -11.01
CA TRP A 42 -10.44 3.21 -10.98
C TRP A 42 -10.55 3.78 -9.59
N ASP A 43 -9.43 3.81 -8.89
CA ASP A 43 -9.37 4.21 -7.50
C ASP A 43 -8.62 5.55 -7.36
N GLU A 44 -9.07 6.38 -6.43
CA GLU A 44 -8.42 7.64 -6.12
C GLU A 44 -7.08 7.38 -5.41
N PRO A 45 -5.95 7.92 -5.91
CA PRO A 45 -4.65 7.68 -5.29
C PRO A 45 -4.58 8.30 -3.89
N ILE A 46 -3.97 7.56 -2.97
CA ILE A 46 -3.58 8.11 -1.67
C ILE A 46 -2.34 8.97 -1.86
N SER A 47 -2.17 9.99 -1.03
CA SER A 47 -1.03 10.89 -1.18
C SER A 47 -0.57 11.50 0.13
N THR A 48 0.68 11.96 0.12
CA THR A 48 1.21 12.83 1.16
C THR A 48 2.17 13.85 0.56
N THR A 49 2.46 14.91 1.31
CA THR A 49 3.50 15.88 0.94
C THR A 49 4.83 15.46 1.56
N TYR A 50 5.93 15.64 0.85
CA TYR A 50 7.26 15.43 1.38
C TYR A 50 8.17 16.53 0.84
N ARG A 51 8.64 17.43 1.69
CA ARG A 51 9.63 18.47 1.32
C ARG A 51 9.25 19.29 0.06
N GLY A 52 7.97 19.68 -0.04
CA GLY A 52 7.48 20.54 -1.12
C GLY A 52 7.01 19.80 -2.38
N VAL A 53 7.07 18.47 -2.42
CA VAL A 53 6.43 17.67 -3.49
C VAL A 53 5.27 16.85 -2.94
N THR A 54 4.30 16.53 -3.80
CA THR A 54 3.22 15.59 -3.50
C THR A 54 3.59 14.23 -4.07
N ILE A 55 3.50 13.20 -3.24
CA ILE A 55 3.76 11.81 -3.62
C ILE A 55 2.44 11.08 -3.65
N HIS A 56 2.13 10.50 -4.81
CA HIS A 56 0.93 9.71 -5.03
C HIS A 56 1.29 8.24 -5.01
N GLU A 57 0.51 7.48 -4.27
CA GLU A 57 0.59 6.03 -4.25
C GLU A 57 -0.78 5.43 -4.53
N CYS A 58 -0.72 4.16 -4.90
CA CYS A 58 -1.90 3.34 -5.00
C CYS A 58 -2.64 3.22 -3.65
N PRO A 59 -3.98 3.06 -3.66
CA PRO A 59 -4.77 2.85 -2.46
C PRO A 59 -4.32 1.62 -1.63
N PRO A 60 -4.80 1.53 -0.38
CA PRO A 60 -4.12 0.83 0.71
C PRO A 60 -4.08 -0.69 0.57
N GLU A 61 -4.84 -1.30 -0.34
CA GLU A 61 -4.71 -2.72 -0.68
C GLU A 61 -3.31 -3.09 -1.18
N ARG A 62 -2.49 -2.08 -1.55
CA ARG A 62 -1.08 -2.23 -1.90
C ARG A 62 -0.16 -1.70 -0.81
N THR A 63 1.08 -2.17 -0.84
CA THR A 63 2.11 -1.81 0.15
C THR A 63 2.61 -0.37 0.05
N GLY A 64 2.18 0.41 -0.95
CA GLY A 64 2.56 1.81 -1.17
C GLY A 64 2.25 2.73 0.01
N LEU A 65 1.18 2.44 0.77
CA LEU A 65 0.86 3.15 2.02
C LEU A 65 2.04 3.13 3.02
N THR A 66 2.78 2.01 3.10
CA THR A 66 3.96 1.88 3.96
C THR A 66 5.02 2.92 3.63
N ALA A 67 5.25 3.16 2.33
CA ALA A 67 6.24 4.13 1.87
C ALA A 67 5.84 5.55 2.28
N LEU A 68 4.55 5.91 2.12
CA LEU A 68 4.05 7.22 2.53
C LEU A 68 4.16 7.44 4.04
N ILE A 69 3.83 6.44 4.87
CA ILE A 69 4.00 6.52 6.33
C ILE A 69 5.49 6.72 6.67
N ALA A 70 6.38 5.93 6.09
CA ALA A 70 7.83 6.04 6.32
C ALA A 70 8.37 7.41 5.90
N MET A 71 7.90 7.96 4.77
CA MET A 71 8.29 9.30 4.30
C MET A 71 7.82 10.40 5.26
N ASN A 72 6.59 10.30 5.78
CA ASN A 72 6.10 11.24 6.78
C ASN A 72 6.92 11.19 8.08
N ILE A 73 7.32 10.00 8.50
CA ILE A 73 8.21 9.83 9.66
C ILE A 73 9.59 10.42 9.33
N ALA A 74 10.17 10.09 8.19
CA ALA A 74 11.50 10.57 7.78
C ALA A 74 11.57 12.08 7.54
N GLU A 75 10.45 12.75 7.24
CA GLU A 75 10.41 14.19 6.95
C GLU A 75 10.93 15.06 8.10
N GLY A 76 10.84 14.59 9.35
CA GLY A 76 11.33 15.32 10.51
C GLY A 76 12.85 15.26 10.72
N PHE A 77 13.59 14.51 9.91
CA PHE A 77 15.05 14.45 9.96
C PHE A 77 15.65 15.18 8.77
N ASP A 78 16.70 15.98 8.97
CA ASP A 78 17.42 16.62 7.86
C ASP A 78 18.36 15.64 7.14
N LEU A 79 17.78 14.70 6.40
CA LEU A 79 18.52 13.69 5.62
C LEU A 79 19.31 14.31 4.46
N ALA A 80 18.95 15.52 4.01
CA ALA A 80 19.63 16.21 2.92
C ALA A 80 20.97 16.80 3.36
N ALA A 81 21.09 17.18 4.64
CA ALA A 81 22.36 17.59 5.24
C ALA A 81 23.35 16.41 5.46
N MET A 82 22.89 15.17 5.31
CA MET A 82 23.71 13.97 5.50
C MET A 82 24.20 13.40 4.16
N PRO A 83 25.44 12.87 4.07
CA PRO A 83 25.89 12.13 2.90
C PRO A 83 24.95 10.98 2.55
N TRP A 84 24.79 10.71 1.26
CA TRP A 84 23.80 9.74 0.78
C TRP A 84 24.05 8.30 1.25
N ASP A 85 25.32 7.96 1.47
CA ASP A 85 25.81 6.65 1.92
C ASP A 85 26.22 6.64 3.40
N SER A 86 25.91 7.69 4.14
CA SER A 86 26.30 7.79 5.54
C SER A 86 25.52 6.76 6.39
N PRO A 87 26.18 6.09 7.36
CA PRO A 87 25.51 5.17 8.28
C PRO A 87 24.35 5.84 9.03
N GLU A 88 24.49 7.12 9.37
CA GLU A 88 23.47 7.90 10.10
C GLU A 88 22.21 8.09 9.25
N ARG A 89 22.37 8.44 7.98
CA ARG A 89 21.25 8.59 7.04
C ARG A 89 20.53 7.26 6.83
N LEU A 90 21.29 6.20 6.58
CA LEU A 90 20.74 4.86 6.39
C LEU A 90 20.02 4.36 7.65
N HIS A 91 20.60 4.60 8.82
CA HIS A 91 20.01 4.29 10.11
C HIS A 91 18.64 4.96 10.27
N LEU A 92 18.56 6.29 10.09
CA LEU A 92 17.30 7.02 10.22
C LEU A 92 16.23 6.56 9.21
N MET A 93 16.64 6.25 7.98
CA MET A 93 15.72 5.71 6.97
C MET A 93 15.19 4.33 7.36
N VAL A 94 16.05 3.43 7.80
CA VAL A 94 15.67 2.08 8.27
C VAL A 94 14.77 2.16 9.50
N GLU A 95 15.12 3.00 10.47
CA GLU A 95 14.34 3.17 11.69
C GLU A 95 12.99 3.84 11.42
N ALA A 96 12.85 4.69 10.39
CA ALA A 96 11.55 5.20 9.95
C ALA A 96 10.68 4.13 9.28
N MET A 97 11.28 3.17 8.58
CA MET A 97 10.56 2.07 7.94
C MET A 97 9.97 1.09 8.97
N ARG A 98 10.63 0.87 10.11
CA ARG A 98 10.18 -0.08 11.14
C ARG A 98 8.75 0.18 11.66
N PRO A 99 8.41 1.36 12.22
CA PRO A 99 7.06 1.65 12.66
C PRO A 99 6.07 1.71 11.49
N ALA A 100 6.50 2.16 10.30
CA ALA A 100 5.67 2.14 9.10
C ALA A 100 5.25 0.71 8.70
N PHE A 101 6.18 -0.25 8.73
CA PHE A 101 5.88 -1.66 8.48
C PHE A 101 5.02 -2.28 9.59
N ALA A 102 5.22 -1.88 10.85
CA ALA A 102 4.37 -2.35 11.95
C ALA A 102 2.92 -1.92 11.75
N ASP A 103 2.69 -0.66 11.36
CA ASP A 103 1.35 -0.13 11.09
C ASP A 103 0.76 -0.74 9.81
N ALA A 104 1.53 -0.81 8.73
CA ALA A 104 1.11 -1.40 7.46
C ALA A 104 0.67 -2.85 7.63
N ARG A 105 1.43 -3.67 8.35
CA ARG A 105 1.07 -5.08 8.61
C ARG A 105 -0.21 -5.26 9.41
N HIS A 106 -0.57 -4.27 10.23
CA HIS A 106 -1.76 -4.32 11.06
C HIS A 106 -2.99 -3.78 10.32
N TYR A 107 -2.84 -2.71 9.54
CA TYR A 107 -3.97 -1.98 8.96
C TYR A 107 -4.21 -2.19 7.47
N ILE A 108 -3.21 -2.61 6.68
CA ILE A 108 -3.41 -2.84 5.24
C ILE A 108 -4.36 -4.02 5.04
N ALA A 109 -5.46 -3.72 4.37
CA ALA A 109 -6.48 -4.68 3.97
C ALA A 109 -7.18 -4.17 2.70
N ASP A 110 -7.98 -5.05 2.09
CA ASP A 110 -8.91 -4.65 1.04
C ASP A 110 -10.02 -3.77 1.64
N PRO A 111 -10.17 -2.50 1.20
CA PRO A 111 -11.23 -1.60 1.69
C PRO A 111 -12.65 -2.11 1.47
N ALA A 112 -12.87 -3.06 0.56
CA ALA A 112 -14.17 -3.70 0.37
C ALA A 112 -14.52 -4.67 1.53
N HIS A 113 -13.53 -5.07 2.33
CA HIS A 113 -13.67 -6.10 3.36
C HIS A 113 -13.30 -5.63 4.77
N ALA A 114 -12.50 -4.56 4.91
CA ALA A 114 -12.13 -4.00 6.21
C ALA A 114 -11.86 -2.50 6.11
N ASP A 115 -12.17 -1.77 7.19
CA ASP A 115 -11.91 -0.34 7.27
C ASP A 115 -10.41 -0.07 7.51
N VAL A 116 -9.80 0.72 6.62
CA VAL A 116 -8.40 1.13 6.74
C VAL A 116 -8.33 2.62 7.15
N PRO A 117 -7.68 2.97 8.28
CA PRO A 117 -7.58 4.36 8.76
C PRO A 117 -6.51 5.16 7.98
N THR A 118 -6.58 5.18 6.65
CA THR A 118 -5.55 5.75 5.76
C THR A 118 -5.21 7.20 6.08
N HIS A 119 -6.23 8.04 6.31
CA HIS A 119 -5.99 9.44 6.65
C HIS A 119 -5.26 9.60 8.00
N GLY A 120 -5.61 8.80 9.00
CA GLY A 120 -4.95 8.82 10.30
C GLY A 120 -3.51 8.32 10.21
N LEU A 121 -3.25 7.29 9.40
CA LEU A 121 -1.90 6.78 9.15
C LEU A 121 -1.00 7.79 8.42
N LEU A 122 -1.59 8.63 7.56
CA LEU A 122 -0.88 9.68 6.82
C LEU A 122 -0.84 11.03 7.54
N ASP A 123 -1.42 11.13 8.74
CA ASP A 123 -1.42 12.35 9.54
C ASP A 123 0.01 12.71 10.00
N LYS A 124 0.36 14.00 9.86
CA LYS A 124 1.71 14.49 10.22
C LYS A 124 1.95 14.48 11.73
N GLY A 125 0.91 14.67 12.54
CA GLY A 125 0.97 14.56 13.99
C GLY A 125 1.19 13.11 14.43
N TYR A 126 0.49 12.17 13.81
CA TYR A 126 0.72 10.74 14.02
C TYR A 126 2.15 10.34 13.62
N ALA A 127 2.64 10.79 12.46
CA ALA A 127 4.01 10.55 12.04
C ALA A 127 5.05 11.10 13.04
N ALA A 128 4.78 12.24 13.68
CA ALA A 128 5.63 12.76 14.75
C ALA A 128 5.64 11.86 16.00
N GLN A 129 4.49 11.27 16.37
CA GLN A 129 4.43 10.29 17.47
C GLN A 129 5.25 9.04 17.15
N ARG A 130 5.15 8.52 15.92
CA ARG A 130 5.93 7.35 15.49
C ARG A 130 7.43 7.67 15.41
N ARG A 131 7.79 8.87 14.95
CA ARG A 131 9.18 9.36 14.91
C ARG A 131 9.82 9.43 16.29
N ALA A 132 9.06 9.74 17.34
CA ALA A 132 9.58 9.81 18.72
C ALA A 132 10.12 8.46 19.24
N LEU A 133 9.85 7.35 18.55
CA LEU A 133 10.40 6.04 18.87
C LEU A 133 11.83 5.83 18.34
N ILE A 134 12.31 6.70 17.45
CA ILE A 134 13.58 6.53 16.74
C ILE A 134 14.70 7.18 17.55
N SER A 135 15.72 6.39 17.89
CA SER A 135 16.99 6.93 18.40
C SER A 135 17.97 7.15 17.25
N ALA A 136 18.79 8.19 17.33
CA ALA A 136 19.82 8.48 16.33
C ALA A 136 21.02 7.52 16.41
N ASP A 137 21.24 6.88 17.56
CA ASP A 137 22.45 6.13 17.90
C ASP A 137 22.19 4.65 18.27
N HIS A 138 20.91 4.25 18.38
CA HIS A 138 20.52 2.88 18.74
C HIS A 138 19.39 2.38 17.85
N ALA A 139 19.50 1.13 17.40
CA ALA A 139 18.42 0.46 16.70
C ALA A 139 17.27 0.14 17.66
N MET A 140 16.04 0.47 17.26
CA MET A 140 14.86 0.17 18.04
C MET A 140 14.58 -1.34 18.04
N GLN A 141 14.02 -1.84 19.14
CA GLN A 141 13.37 -3.14 19.15
C GLN A 141 12.13 -3.09 18.23
N PRO A 142 11.73 -4.21 17.58
CA PRO A 142 10.58 -4.23 16.70
C PRO A 142 9.35 -3.56 17.33
N PRO A 143 8.88 -2.42 16.80
CA PRO A 143 7.79 -1.68 17.43
C PRO A 143 6.46 -2.40 17.22
N SER A 144 5.54 -2.22 18.17
CA SER A 144 4.13 -2.51 17.93
C SER A 144 3.53 -1.49 16.95
N PHE A 145 2.42 -1.86 16.32
CA PHE A 145 1.57 -0.91 15.60
C PHE A 145 1.12 0.23 16.55
N GLY A 146 0.96 1.44 16.03
CA GLY A 146 0.43 2.58 16.76
C GLY A 146 -1.08 2.74 16.56
N MET A 147 -1.68 3.72 17.23
CA MET A 147 -3.10 4.06 17.11
C MET A 147 -3.25 5.36 16.33
N PRO A 148 -3.50 5.32 15.01
CA PRO A 148 -3.72 6.52 14.22
C PRO A 148 -5.00 7.24 14.68
N PRO A 149 -5.04 8.58 14.62
CA PRO A 149 -6.22 9.34 15.03
C PRO A 149 -7.44 9.00 14.15
N ASP A 150 -8.60 8.87 14.80
CA ASP A 150 -9.87 8.49 14.18
C ASP A 150 -10.31 9.46 13.09
N ARG A 151 -10.12 9.01 11.84
CA ARG A 151 -11.11 9.11 10.77
C ARG A 151 -10.97 7.86 9.91
N PHE A 152 -11.79 6.85 10.16
CA PHE A 152 -12.13 5.88 9.11
C PHE A 152 -12.69 6.70 7.96
N GLY A 153 -11.84 6.97 6.96
CA GLY A 153 -12.23 7.73 5.78
C GLY A 153 -13.22 6.90 4.99
N HIS A 154 -14.29 7.54 4.52
CA HIS A 154 -15.31 6.92 3.66
C HIS A 154 -14.65 6.00 2.63
N SER A 155 -15.15 4.76 2.54
CA SER A 155 -14.79 3.82 1.50
C SER A 155 -14.72 4.55 0.16
N VAL A 156 -13.55 4.56 -0.47
CA VAL A 156 -13.40 5.11 -1.81
C VAL A 156 -14.30 4.25 -2.69
N PRO A 157 -15.31 4.81 -3.37
CA PRO A 157 -16.23 4.00 -4.13
C PRO A 157 -15.48 3.37 -5.31
N VAL A 158 -15.32 2.05 -5.24
CA VAL A 158 -14.67 1.24 -6.25
C VAL A 158 -15.61 1.14 -7.46
N HIS A 159 -15.30 1.87 -8.54
CA HIS A 159 -16.12 1.85 -9.75
C HIS A 159 -15.57 0.84 -10.77
N CYS A 160 -16.27 -0.27 -10.90
CA CYS A 160 -16.03 -1.33 -11.87
C CYS A 160 -16.26 -0.83 -13.31
N ARG A 161 -15.23 -0.86 -14.18
CA ARG A 161 -15.40 -0.70 -15.63
C ARG A 161 -15.49 -2.08 -16.30
N ARG A 162 -16.53 -2.26 -17.10
CA ARG A 162 -16.65 -3.36 -18.08
C ARG A 162 -16.24 -2.86 -19.46
#